data_AF-A0A955JT62-F1
#
_entry.id   AF-A0A955JT62-F1
#
_cell.length_a   1.000
_cell.length_b   1.000
_cell.length_c   1.000
_cell.angle_alpha   90.00
_cell.angle_beta   90.00
_cell.angle_gamma   90.00
#
_symmetry.space_group_name_H-M   'P 1'
#
loop_
_entity.id
_entity.type
_entity.pdbx_description
1 polymer ?
#
loop_
_entity_poly.entity_id
_entity_poly.type
_entity_poly.pdbx_seq_one_letter_code
_entity_poly.pdbx_strand_id
1 'polypeptide(L)'
;MKVLKRSMVVSAAVGSLGLGVLTAGAVANAESGSGMNRPHLGGSSFVDKIVSKFNLDKAEVQDFMDEYRTEIDDQRQQRVDDRLQKLVSKGSITAEQKGEIEKKLQELQAERRGNRDEVRNMTPEEHRTFMDKKRSDLEEWAKSHDIDLHVLRGIFGGHGKGHGGHGERM
;
A
#
# COMPACT_ATOMS: atom_id res chain seq x y z
N MET A 1 -43.33 -11.62 34.89
CA MET A 1 -42.11 -12.19 34.27
C MET A 1 -41.48 -11.05 33.47
N LYS A 2 -40.49 -10.28 33.97
CA LYS A 2 -39.02 -10.48 33.81
C LYS A 2 -38.69 -11.12 32.45
N VAL A 3 -38.01 -10.45 31.50
CA VAL A 3 -36.70 -9.79 31.64
C VAL A 3 -36.49 -8.62 30.63
N LEU A 4 -35.88 -7.53 31.10
CA LEU A 4 -35.29 -6.46 30.27
C LEU A 4 -33.92 -6.90 29.73
N LYS A 5 -33.65 -6.63 28.44
CA LYS A 5 -32.30 -6.76 27.85
C LYS A 5 -31.58 -5.41 27.93
N ARG A 6 -30.37 -5.44 28.50
CA ARG A 6 -29.52 -4.29 28.83
C ARG A 6 -29.01 -3.56 27.59
N SER A 7 -28.99 -2.24 27.69
CA SER A 7 -28.28 -1.32 26.81
C SER A 7 -26.77 -1.53 26.92
N MET A 8 -26.07 -1.37 25.80
CA MET A 8 -24.65 -1.02 25.80
C MET A 8 -24.51 0.18 24.86
N VAL A 9 -24.50 1.36 25.47
CA VAL A 9 -24.10 2.64 24.88
C VAL A 9 -22.59 2.74 25.06
N VAL A 10 -21.84 2.85 23.98
CA VAL A 10 -20.51 3.46 24.01
C VAL A 10 -20.55 4.62 23.04
N SER A 11 -20.84 5.78 23.63
CA SER A 11 -20.69 7.11 23.08
C SER A 11 -19.21 7.48 23.02
N ALA A 12 -18.71 7.82 21.84
CA ALA A 12 -17.55 8.71 21.70
C ALA A 12 -17.91 9.75 20.62
N ALA A 13 -18.36 10.91 21.10
CA ALA A 13 -18.47 12.11 20.30
C ALA A 13 -17.11 12.83 20.32
N VAL A 14 -16.57 13.15 19.14
CA VAL A 14 -15.64 14.27 18.95
C VAL A 14 -16.08 14.97 17.66
N GLY A 15 -16.39 16.26 17.78
CA GLY A 15 -17.10 17.04 16.78
C GLY A 15 -16.22 17.83 15.81
N SER A 16 -16.90 18.31 14.75
CA SER A 16 -16.62 19.46 13.86
C SER A 16 -15.27 19.46 13.12
N LEU A 17 -15.21 19.66 11.80
CA LEU A 17 -15.67 20.86 11.07
C LEU A 17 -16.12 20.49 9.65
N GLY A 18 -17.18 21.17 9.18
CA GLY A 18 -17.67 21.06 7.80
C GLY A 18 -16.99 22.04 6.85
N LEU A 19 -16.78 21.58 5.62
CA LEU A 19 -16.74 22.27 4.32
C LEU A 19 -17.04 21.15 3.32
N GLY A 20 -17.91 21.20 2.34
CA GLY A 20 -18.69 22.23 1.69
C GLY A 20 -19.23 21.54 0.42
N VAL A 21 -20.48 21.84 0.08
CA VAL A 21 -21.28 21.23 -0.99
C VAL A 21 -20.52 21.10 -2.33
N LEU A 22 -20.52 19.90 -2.93
CA LEU A 22 -20.36 19.75 -4.38
C LEU A 22 -21.68 19.21 -4.96
N THR A 23 -22.44 20.13 -5.54
CA THR A 23 -23.63 19.89 -6.33
C THR A 23 -23.31 19.13 -7.61
N ALA A 24 -24.04 18.03 -7.83
CA ALA A 24 -24.46 17.43 -9.10
C ALA A 24 -23.58 17.64 -10.36
N GLY A 25 -22.89 16.58 -10.78
CA GLY A 25 -22.35 16.44 -12.13
C GLY A 25 -21.40 15.25 -12.25
N ALA A 26 -21.84 14.20 -12.95
CA ALA A 26 -21.16 12.94 -13.22
C ALA A 26 -21.17 11.89 -12.08
N VAL A 27 -22.32 11.23 -11.90
CA VAL A 27 -22.30 9.78 -11.63
C VAL A 27 -21.64 9.10 -12.83
N ALA A 28 -20.32 8.95 -12.79
CA ALA A 28 -19.66 7.96 -13.62
C ALA A 28 -20.08 6.60 -13.07
N ASN A 29 -20.95 5.91 -13.81
CA ASN A 29 -21.15 4.49 -13.65
C ASN A 29 -19.78 3.83 -13.69
N ALA A 30 -19.27 3.41 -12.53
CA ALA A 30 -18.23 2.40 -12.46
C ALA A 30 -18.91 1.08 -12.85
N GLU A 31 -19.06 0.91 -14.17
CA GLU A 31 -19.40 -0.35 -14.79
C GLU A 31 -18.44 -1.38 -14.21
N SER A 32 -19.02 -2.38 -13.53
CA SER A 32 -18.30 -3.53 -13.02
C SER A 32 -17.82 -4.34 -14.23
N GLY A 33 -16.72 -3.89 -14.82
CA GLY A 33 -16.02 -4.56 -15.89
C GLY A 33 -15.45 -5.86 -15.36
N SER A 34 -16.21 -6.93 -15.51
CA SER A 34 -15.70 -8.29 -15.49
C SER A 34 -14.58 -8.40 -16.53
N GLY A 35 -13.34 -8.56 -16.08
CA GLY A 35 -12.21 -8.80 -16.98
C GLY A 35 -10.92 -8.15 -16.55
N MET A 36 -10.20 -8.77 -15.61
CA MET A 36 -8.74 -8.64 -15.61
C MET A 36 -8.10 -10.01 -15.52
N ASN A 37 -8.04 -10.67 -16.67
CA ASN A 37 -7.21 -11.84 -16.89
C ASN A 37 -5.74 -11.41 -16.75
N ARG A 38 -5.21 -11.45 -15.52
CA ARG A 38 -3.82 -11.10 -15.23
C ARG A 38 -2.91 -12.15 -15.89
N PRO A 39 -2.03 -11.80 -16.84
CA PRO A 39 -1.13 -12.76 -17.47
C PRO A 39 -0.12 -13.24 -16.43
N HIS A 40 -0.32 -14.47 -15.97
CA HIS A 40 0.67 -15.21 -15.19
C HIS A 40 1.73 -15.75 -16.16
N LEU A 41 3.00 -15.57 -15.79
CA LEU A 41 4.12 -16.26 -16.41
C LEU A 41 3.81 -17.76 -16.40
N GLY A 42 4.16 -18.47 -17.47
CA GLY A 42 3.80 -19.86 -17.74
C GLY A 42 3.58 -20.74 -16.49
N GLY A 43 2.36 -21.27 -16.37
CA GLY A 43 1.90 -22.06 -15.24
C GLY A 43 0.85 -21.32 -14.42
N SER A 44 -0.33 -21.91 -14.33
CA SER A 44 -1.53 -21.49 -13.61
C SER A 44 -1.29 -20.57 -12.40
N SER A 45 -2.15 -19.56 -12.22
CA SER A 45 -2.05 -18.63 -11.10
C SER A 45 -2.08 -19.38 -9.75
N PHE A 46 -1.48 -18.80 -8.70
CA PHE A 46 -1.49 -19.40 -7.35
C PHE A 46 -2.90 -19.81 -6.90
N VAL A 47 -3.90 -18.98 -7.23
CA VAL A 47 -5.32 -19.25 -7.01
C VAL A 47 -5.77 -20.50 -7.76
N ASP A 48 -5.44 -20.62 -9.05
CA ASP A 48 -5.80 -21.80 -9.85
C ASP A 48 -5.20 -23.10 -9.29
N LYS A 49 -3.98 -23.05 -8.71
CA LYS A 49 -3.36 -24.21 -8.05
C LYS A 49 -4.09 -24.60 -6.77
N ILE A 50 -4.51 -23.64 -5.96
CA ILE A 50 -5.28 -23.88 -4.72
C ILE A 50 -6.65 -24.46 -5.07
N VAL A 51 -7.37 -23.80 -5.99
CA VAL A 51 -8.68 -24.24 -6.49
C VAL A 51 -8.61 -25.67 -7.00
N SER A 52 -7.63 -25.98 -7.84
CA SER A 52 -7.46 -27.33 -8.40
C SER A 52 -7.06 -28.38 -7.35
N LYS A 53 -6.21 -28.03 -6.37
CA LYS A 53 -5.73 -28.99 -5.36
C LYS A 53 -6.80 -29.36 -4.33
N PHE A 54 -7.63 -28.39 -3.95
CA PHE A 54 -8.61 -28.53 -2.88
C PHE A 54 -10.06 -28.56 -3.37
N ASN A 55 -10.27 -28.48 -4.70
CA ASN A 55 -11.59 -28.44 -5.33
C ASN A 55 -12.48 -27.34 -4.75
N LEU A 56 -11.92 -26.13 -4.62
CA LEU A 56 -12.61 -24.96 -4.06
C LEU A 56 -13.28 -24.13 -5.16
N ASP A 57 -14.25 -23.30 -4.80
CA ASP A 57 -14.80 -22.33 -5.73
C ASP A 57 -13.78 -21.23 -6.06
N LYS A 58 -13.61 -20.95 -7.34
CA LYS A 58 -12.60 -20.01 -7.82
C LYS A 58 -12.98 -18.54 -7.55
N ALA A 59 -14.27 -18.20 -7.54
CA ALA A 59 -14.72 -16.86 -7.23
C ALA A 59 -14.56 -16.59 -5.73
N GLU A 60 -14.98 -17.51 -4.87
CA GLU A 60 -14.82 -17.38 -3.41
C GLU A 60 -13.36 -17.20 -2.99
N VAL A 61 -12.44 -17.97 -3.59
CA VAL A 61 -10.99 -17.82 -3.30
C VAL A 61 -10.44 -16.49 -3.81
N GLN A 62 -10.95 -15.96 -4.93
CA GLN A 62 -10.54 -14.64 -5.42
C GLN A 62 -11.03 -13.53 -4.49
N ASP A 63 -12.30 -13.57 -4.11
CA ASP A 63 -12.92 -12.59 -3.21
C ASP A 63 -12.19 -12.55 -1.87
N PHE A 64 -11.94 -13.72 -1.26
CA PHE A 64 -11.16 -13.81 -0.03
C PHE A 64 -9.74 -13.25 -0.18
N MET A 65 -9.06 -13.54 -1.30
CA MET A 65 -7.71 -13.04 -1.53
C MET A 65 -7.67 -11.52 -1.72
N ASP A 66 -8.69 -10.93 -2.33
CA ASP A 66 -8.79 -9.49 -2.52
C ASP A 66 -9.18 -8.77 -1.23
N GLU A 67 -10.06 -9.36 -0.41
CA GLU A 67 -10.33 -8.90 0.96
C GLU A 67 -9.06 -8.93 1.81
N TYR A 68 -8.35 -10.07 1.83
CA TYR A 68 -7.10 -10.22 2.59
C TYR A 68 -6.00 -9.25 2.12
N ARG A 69 -5.90 -8.98 0.81
CA ARG A 69 -4.96 -7.96 0.29
C ARG A 69 -5.29 -6.57 0.81
N THR A 70 -6.58 -6.24 0.87
CA THR A 70 -7.05 -4.96 1.41
C THR A 70 -6.69 -4.84 2.88
N GLU A 71 -6.95 -5.88 3.68
CA GLU A 71 -6.56 -5.92 5.10
C GLU A 71 -5.05 -5.72 5.29
N ILE A 72 -4.23 -6.41 4.50
CA ILE A 72 -2.77 -6.29 4.59
C ILE A 72 -2.27 -4.88 4.18
N ASP A 73 -2.91 -4.25 3.19
CA ASP A 73 -2.58 -2.88 2.79
C ASP A 73 -2.96 -1.89 3.90
N ASP A 74 -4.12 -2.05 4.54
CA ASP A 74 -4.56 -1.23 5.68
C ASP A 74 -3.61 -1.39 6.88
N GLN A 75 -3.24 -2.63 7.23
CA GLN A 75 -2.25 -2.88 8.27
C GLN A 75 -0.88 -2.28 7.93
N ARG A 76 -0.49 -2.27 6.65
CA ARG A 76 0.76 -1.61 6.22
C ARG A 76 0.67 -0.10 6.42
N GLN A 77 -0.45 0.53 6.04
CA GLN A 77 -0.66 1.96 6.22
C GLN A 77 -0.62 2.34 7.71
N GLN A 78 -1.32 1.59 8.57
CA GLN A 78 -1.28 1.80 10.02
C GLN A 78 0.14 1.70 10.59
N ARG A 79 0.92 0.69 10.21
CA ARG A 79 2.32 0.56 10.66
C ARG A 79 3.20 1.72 10.21
N VAL A 80 2.92 2.30 9.05
CA VAL A 80 3.65 3.47 8.55
C VAL A 80 3.25 4.71 9.33
N ASP A 81 1.95 4.93 9.56
CA ASP A 81 1.46 6.04 10.37
C ASP A 81 2.03 6.00 11.80
N ASP A 82 1.98 4.84 12.45
CA ASP A 82 2.57 4.63 13.79
C ASP A 82 4.06 4.98 13.84
N ARG A 83 4.82 4.65 12.78
CA ARG A 83 6.23 4.97 12.69
C ARG A 83 6.45 6.46 12.54
N LEU A 84 5.68 7.12 11.67
CA LEU A 84 5.75 8.57 11.50
C LEU A 84 5.38 9.30 12.79
N GLN A 85 4.31 8.87 13.48
CA GLN A 85 3.94 9.41 14.80
C GLN A 85 5.06 9.28 15.83
N LYS A 86 5.74 8.13 15.86
CA LYS A 86 6.92 7.92 16.72
C LYS A 86 8.08 8.86 16.36
N LEU A 87 8.29 9.16 15.09
CA LEU A 87 9.32 10.10 14.64
C LEU A 87 8.98 11.55 15.01
N VAL A 88 7.70 11.95 14.88
CA VAL A 88 7.20 13.24 15.36
C VAL A 88 7.38 13.36 16.88
N SER A 89 6.98 12.33 17.63
CA SER A 89 7.11 12.30 19.09
C SER A 89 8.56 12.39 19.57
N LYS A 90 9.51 11.90 18.77
CA LYS A 90 10.95 12.01 19.02
C LYS A 90 11.56 13.35 18.57
N GLY A 91 10.78 14.18 17.88
CA GLY A 91 11.26 15.43 17.28
C GLY A 91 12.20 15.22 16.09
N SER A 92 12.26 14.02 15.51
CA SER A 92 13.10 13.74 14.34
C SER A 92 12.50 14.24 13.04
N ILE A 93 11.17 14.45 13.03
CA ILE A 93 10.42 15.13 11.97
C ILE A 93 9.34 16.01 12.62
N THR A 94 8.84 17.01 11.91
CA THR A 94 7.70 17.84 12.35
C THR A 94 6.35 17.24 11.93
N ALA A 95 5.26 17.76 12.48
CA ALA A 95 3.90 17.37 12.07
C ALA A 95 3.61 17.75 10.59
N GLU A 96 4.17 18.86 10.12
CA GLU A 96 4.07 19.27 8.71
C GLU A 96 4.84 18.30 7.80
N GLN A 97 6.07 17.94 8.18
CA GLN A 97 6.87 16.94 7.45
C GLN A 97 6.17 15.58 7.39
N LYS A 98 5.47 15.18 8.46
CA LYS A 98 4.62 13.96 8.44
C LYS A 98 3.59 14.00 7.32
N GLY A 99 2.87 15.11 7.17
CA GLY A 99 1.87 15.28 6.11
C GLY A 99 2.49 15.19 4.71
N GLU A 100 3.65 15.81 4.50
CA GLU A 100 4.37 15.72 3.22
C GLU A 100 4.85 14.29 2.90
N ILE A 101 5.33 13.55 3.93
CA ILE A 101 5.72 12.15 3.77
C ILE A 101 4.52 11.27 3.42
N GLU A 102 3.37 11.46 4.06
CA GLU A 102 2.14 10.73 3.76
C GLU A 102 1.68 10.95 2.32
N LYS A 103 1.68 12.20 1.87
CA LYS A 103 1.38 12.53 0.48
C LYS A 103 2.37 11.87 -0.47
N LYS A 104 3.67 11.92 -0.16
CA LYS A 104 4.69 11.29 -0.99
C LYS A 104 4.55 9.77 -1.07
N LEU A 105 4.14 9.13 0.02
CA LEU A 105 3.86 7.69 0.04
C LEU A 105 2.71 7.32 -0.89
N GLN A 106 1.64 8.11 -0.91
CA GLN A 106 0.51 7.90 -1.81
C GLN A 106 0.92 8.05 -3.27
N GLU A 107 1.69 9.09 -3.60
CA GLU A 107 2.25 9.30 -4.95
C GLU A 107 3.08 8.10 -5.40
N LEU A 108 4.03 7.65 -4.55
CA LEU A 108 4.89 6.51 -4.87
C LEU A 108 4.11 5.19 -4.98
N GLN A 109 3.04 5.01 -4.19
CA GLN A 109 2.18 3.84 -4.30
C GLN A 109 1.41 3.83 -5.62
N ALA A 110 0.87 4.98 -6.04
CA ALA A 110 0.21 5.13 -7.33
C ALA A 110 1.19 4.86 -8.48
N GLU A 111 2.40 5.42 -8.41
CA GLU A 111 3.44 5.20 -9.42
C GLU A 111 3.82 3.71 -9.53
N ARG A 112 4.02 3.01 -8.40
CA ARG A 112 4.31 1.57 -8.42
C ARG A 112 3.19 0.75 -9.04
N ARG A 113 1.94 1.13 -8.81
CA ARG A 113 0.77 0.46 -9.41
C ARG A 113 0.73 0.70 -10.92
N GLY A 114 1.00 1.93 -11.35
CA GLY A 114 1.03 2.30 -12.77
C GLY A 114 2.18 1.63 -13.56
N ASN A 115 3.38 1.61 -12.99
CA ASN A 115 4.58 1.08 -13.67
C ASN A 115 4.78 -0.43 -13.49
N ARG A 116 3.80 -1.13 -12.90
CA ARG A 116 3.96 -2.54 -12.48
C ARG A 116 4.33 -3.47 -13.63
N ASP A 117 3.65 -3.34 -14.77
CA ASP A 117 3.88 -4.21 -15.92
C ASP A 117 5.15 -3.82 -16.70
N GLU A 118 5.48 -2.53 -16.74
CA GLU A 118 6.72 -2.03 -17.34
C GLU A 118 7.93 -2.58 -16.58
N VAL A 119 7.96 -2.38 -15.25
CA VAL A 119 9.06 -2.85 -14.38
C VAL A 119 9.20 -4.37 -14.42
N ARG A 120 8.11 -5.11 -14.61
CA ARG A 120 8.13 -6.58 -14.71
C ARG A 120 8.87 -7.09 -15.95
N ASN A 121 8.87 -6.31 -17.03
CA ASN A 121 9.47 -6.69 -18.31
C ASN A 121 10.88 -6.12 -18.50
N MET A 122 11.36 -5.27 -17.60
CA MET A 122 12.71 -4.72 -17.64
C MET A 122 13.77 -5.82 -17.44
N THR A 123 14.87 -5.69 -18.17
CA THR A 123 16.11 -6.44 -17.90
C THR A 123 16.70 -6.05 -16.55
N PRO A 124 17.62 -6.85 -15.98
CA PRO A 124 18.29 -6.50 -14.71
C PRO A 124 19.00 -5.13 -14.74
N GLU A 125 19.61 -4.76 -15.87
CA GLU A 125 20.31 -3.46 -16.03
C GLU A 125 19.33 -2.29 -16.10
N GLU A 126 18.25 -2.44 -16.86
CA GLU A 126 17.17 -1.44 -16.93
C GLU A 126 16.49 -1.29 -15.57
N HIS A 127 16.21 -2.40 -14.88
CA HIS A 127 15.62 -2.40 -13.55
C HIS A 127 16.53 -1.70 -12.53
N ARG A 128 17.84 -1.95 -12.58
CA ARG A 128 18.80 -1.25 -11.72
C ARG A 128 18.78 0.26 -11.98
N THR A 129 18.87 0.66 -13.25
CA THR A 129 18.84 2.07 -13.66
C THR A 129 17.53 2.75 -13.23
N PHE A 130 16.40 2.06 -13.37
CA PHE A 130 15.09 2.52 -12.93
C PHE A 130 15.05 2.74 -11.41
N MET A 131 15.56 1.79 -10.62
CA MET A 131 15.59 1.91 -9.16
C MET A 131 16.58 2.98 -8.67
N ASP A 132 17.73 3.12 -9.32
CA ASP A 132 18.70 4.17 -9.01
C ASP A 132 18.08 5.55 -9.25
N LYS A 133 17.38 5.74 -10.38
CA LYS A 133 16.62 6.98 -10.64
C LYS A 133 15.57 7.24 -9.55
N LYS A 134 14.75 6.23 -9.21
CA LYS A 134 13.72 6.36 -8.17
C LYS A 134 14.30 6.75 -6.82
N ARG A 135 15.49 6.24 -6.50
CA ARG A 135 16.20 6.59 -5.28
C ARG A 135 16.70 8.02 -5.32
N SER A 136 17.30 8.46 -6.43
CA SER A 136 17.75 9.85 -6.61
C SER A 136 16.57 10.83 -6.52
N ASP A 137 15.46 10.56 -7.19
CA ASP A 137 14.24 11.38 -7.12
C ASP A 137 13.74 11.54 -5.67
N LEU A 138 13.81 10.45 -4.88
CA LEU A 138 13.40 10.47 -3.48
C LEU A 138 14.38 11.22 -2.58
N GLU A 139 15.69 11.10 -2.84
CA GLU A 139 16.76 11.83 -2.16
C GLU A 139 16.65 13.35 -2.41
N GLU A 140 16.37 13.76 -3.64
CA GLU A 140 16.13 15.16 -3.99
C GLU A 140 14.86 15.70 -3.33
N TRP A 141 13.75 14.95 -3.39
CA TRP A 141 12.52 15.32 -2.71
C TRP A 141 12.73 15.53 -1.21
N ALA A 142 13.39 14.58 -0.53
CA ALA A 142 13.61 14.68 0.91
C ALA A 142 14.50 15.89 1.29
N LYS A 143 15.56 16.15 0.52
CA LYS A 143 16.42 17.33 0.71
C LYS A 143 15.64 18.64 0.58
N SER A 144 14.74 18.73 -0.40
CA SER A 144 13.92 19.94 -0.61
C SER A 144 12.91 20.20 0.52
N HIS A 145 12.60 19.18 1.33
CA HIS A 145 11.69 19.27 2.46
C HIS A 145 12.42 19.24 3.82
N ASP A 146 13.76 19.35 3.81
CA ASP A 146 14.62 19.28 4.99
C ASP A 146 14.42 17.99 5.81
N ILE A 147 14.27 16.86 5.11
CA ILE A 147 14.05 15.54 5.72
C ILE A 147 15.28 14.66 5.47
N ASP A 148 15.85 14.12 6.53
CA ASP A 148 16.87 13.07 6.41
C ASP A 148 16.20 11.71 6.10
N LEU A 149 16.48 11.17 4.92
CA LEU A 149 15.97 9.84 4.52
C LEU A 149 16.41 8.70 5.43
N HIS A 150 17.53 8.85 6.15
CA HIS A 150 17.95 7.84 7.11
C HIS A 150 16.95 7.72 8.27
N VAL A 151 16.30 8.81 8.67
CA VAL A 151 15.24 8.82 9.68
C VAL A 151 14.00 8.08 9.17
N LEU A 152 13.75 8.12 7.86
CA LEU A 152 12.62 7.47 7.19
C LEU A 152 12.92 6.03 6.73
N ARG A 153 14.00 5.44 7.22
CA ARG A 153 14.42 4.11 6.81
C ARG A 153 13.33 3.07 7.12
N GLY A 154 12.88 2.37 6.08
CA GLY A 154 11.81 1.38 6.18
C GLY A 154 10.38 1.94 6.07
N ILE A 155 10.20 3.25 5.81
CA ILE A 155 8.89 3.86 5.51
C ILE A 155 8.58 3.78 4.01
N PHE A 156 9.48 4.23 3.14
CA PHE A 156 9.26 4.24 1.69
C PHE A 156 9.41 2.88 0.98
N GLY A 157 9.46 1.77 1.72
CA GLY A 157 9.74 0.46 1.15
C GLY A 157 11.24 0.25 1.00
N GLY A 158 11.82 -0.47 1.96
CA GLY A 158 13.28 -0.56 2.08
C GLY A 158 13.70 -0.98 3.48
N HIS A 159 13.26 -2.17 3.88
CA HIS A 159 13.91 -2.94 4.92
C HIS A 159 13.77 -4.43 4.59
N GLY A 160 14.13 -4.79 3.36
CA GLY A 160 14.64 -6.13 3.11
C GLY A 160 16.08 -6.12 3.58
N LYS A 161 16.42 -6.90 4.60
CA LYS A 161 17.74 -7.54 4.62
C LYS A 161 17.93 -8.11 3.22
N GLY A 162 18.93 -7.65 2.49
CA GLY A 162 19.27 -8.26 1.22
C GLY A 162 19.42 -9.76 1.45
N HIS A 163 18.53 -10.56 0.88
CA HIS A 163 18.87 -11.92 0.47
C HIS A 163 19.61 -11.84 -0.87
N GLY A 164 20.63 -10.99 -0.92
CA GLY A 164 21.73 -11.10 -1.86
C GLY A 164 22.69 -12.16 -1.31
N GLY A 165 22.24 -13.40 -1.29
CA GLY A 165 23.14 -14.54 -1.18
C GLY A 165 23.63 -14.84 -2.59
N HIS A 166 24.83 -14.36 -2.92
CA HIS A 166 25.63 -14.91 -4.01
C HIS A 166 25.75 -16.42 -3.78
N GLY A 167 24.92 -17.19 -4.47
CA GLY A 167 25.11 -18.62 -4.65
C GLY A 167 26.06 -18.84 -5.82
N GLU A 168 27.29 -18.34 -5.70
CA GLU A 168 28.41 -18.83 -6.49
C GLU A 168 28.66 -20.25 -5.98
N ARG A 169 28.12 -21.24 -6.70
CA ARG A 169 28.53 -22.64 -6.56
C ARG A 169 29.06 -23.08 -7.91
N MET A 170 30.38 -23.18 -7.92
CA MET A 170 31.18 -24.02 -8.81
C MET A 170 30.53 -25.39 -9.01
#